data_AF-A0AAX3M1S9-F1
#
_entry.id   AF-A0AAX3M1S9-F1
#
_cell.length_a   1.000
_cell.length_b   1.000
_cell.length_c   1.000
_cell.angle_alpha   90.00
_cell.angle_beta   90.00
_cell.angle_gamma   90.00
#
_symmetry.space_group_name_H-M   'P 1'
#
loop_
_entity.id
_entity.type
_entity.pdbx_description
1 polymer ?
#
loop_
_entity_poly.entity_id
_entity_poly.type
_entity_poly.pdbx_seq_one_letter_code
_entity_poly.pdbx_strand_id
1 'polypeptide(L)'
;MDTSNSKSLLTVISISVTLSVLLLIHVGWGISVEYGLVTGFALVGWLTYSYRSAPRMDSLLPVYIICIVLLIALNTLRYTSMYASFIAIHYSAGFANGFVVSHTHWFIWMVGLPVVILLFGGYFLSKGYIVGAFFAWWGYAYVAVESVIQLIVELGHYSLYMHHYFGGVWVAMLLFYLGSTGILKLIRPQEQAVHHESIQPLSRRKKNLWTILIVTCIAIYGMTFYTQTGSLLPVGVIIGSMMGGLVCWRKTTSYLPADPYTVVPLYLLLQALFYIHVGEEVLTHFNQGITSITGQTWTDRDFDYLITLIGPFFWILGAYSLWKRQAFGNFILWFMIVGMILGEPTHLLVFPIVRMVQEGVGYEYFSGMYTSLFPMIPAILSLIVSVKDRLKQKEMMSHD
;
A
#
# COMPACT_ATOMS: atom_id res chain seq x y z
N MET A 1 19.39 27.18 -13.26
CA MET A 1 18.56 26.02 -12.90
C MET A 1 17.54 26.49 -11.88
N ASP A 2 16.28 26.09 -12.03
CA ASP A 2 15.25 26.41 -11.05
C ASP A 2 15.61 25.76 -9.70
N THR A 3 15.50 26.50 -8.60
CA THR A 3 15.99 26.05 -7.28
C THR A 3 15.24 24.81 -6.79
N SER A 4 14.00 24.63 -7.22
CA SER A 4 13.15 23.46 -6.94
C SER A 4 13.69 22.15 -7.56
N ASN A 5 14.17 22.21 -8.80
CA ASN A 5 14.68 21.04 -9.53
C ASN A 5 16.00 20.55 -8.93
N SER A 6 16.82 21.48 -8.46
CA SER A 6 18.10 21.17 -7.79
C SER A 6 17.87 20.46 -6.45
N LYS A 7 16.88 20.92 -5.67
CA LYS A 7 16.46 20.23 -4.43
C LYS A 7 15.96 18.82 -4.72
N SER A 8 15.09 18.67 -5.71
CA SER A 8 14.55 17.35 -6.11
C SER A 8 15.66 16.38 -6.51
N LEU A 9 16.63 16.84 -7.30
CA LEU A 9 17.77 16.02 -7.72
C LEU A 9 18.64 15.60 -6.53
N LEU A 10 18.97 16.53 -5.64
CA LEU A 10 19.77 16.24 -4.44
C LEU A 10 19.04 15.24 -3.52
N THR A 11 17.73 15.40 -3.34
CA THR A 11 16.90 14.45 -2.57
C THR A 11 16.95 13.06 -3.19
N VAL A 12 16.75 12.94 -4.51
CA VAL A 12 16.77 11.64 -5.21
C VAL A 12 18.13 10.97 -5.07
N ILE A 13 19.24 11.69 -5.33
CA ILE A 13 20.59 11.14 -5.24
C ILE A 13 20.89 10.71 -3.80
N SER A 14 20.59 11.56 -2.82
CA SER A 14 20.84 11.27 -1.40
C SER A 14 20.11 10.02 -0.94
N ILE A 15 18.80 9.91 -1.22
CA ILE A 15 18.00 8.74 -0.86
C ILE A 15 18.50 7.49 -1.59
N SER A 16 18.78 7.60 -2.90
CA SER A 16 19.20 6.48 -3.73
C SER A 16 20.53 5.88 -3.26
N VAL A 17 21.53 6.74 -3.00
CA VAL A 17 22.86 6.32 -2.53
C VAL A 17 22.74 5.73 -1.13
N THR A 18 22.05 6.43 -0.22
CA THR A 18 21.87 5.95 1.17
C THR A 18 21.20 4.59 1.19
N LEU A 19 20.10 4.42 0.45
CA LEU A 19 19.37 3.15 0.39
C LEU A 19 20.22 2.03 -0.20
N SER A 20 20.91 2.28 -1.31
CA SER A 20 21.75 1.27 -1.98
C SER A 20 22.88 0.78 -1.05
N VAL A 21 23.52 1.71 -0.33
CA VAL A 21 24.58 1.41 0.65
C VAL A 21 24.02 0.64 1.85
N LEU A 22 22.87 1.07 2.40
CA LEU A 22 22.23 0.35 3.50
C LEU A 22 21.86 -1.08 3.11
N LEU A 23 21.27 -1.28 1.92
CA LEU A 23 20.94 -2.61 1.41
C LEU A 23 22.19 -3.46 1.22
N LEU A 24 23.28 -2.89 0.70
CA LEU A 24 24.54 -3.61 0.52
C LEU A 24 25.13 -4.10 1.84
N ILE A 25 25.12 -3.23 2.87
CA ILE A 25 25.70 -3.52 4.18
C ILE A 25 24.83 -4.50 4.97
N HIS A 26 23.51 -4.25 5.03
CA HIS A 26 22.62 -4.97 5.94
C HIS A 26 21.97 -6.20 5.32
N VAL A 27 21.80 -6.23 4.00
CA VAL A 27 21.07 -7.32 3.33
C VAL A 27 21.97 -8.11 2.41
N GLY A 28 22.82 -7.45 1.63
CA GLY A 28 23.77 -8.06 0.72
C GLY A 28 23.69 -7.50 -0.70
N TRP A 29 24.58 -7.99 -1.56
CA TRP A 29 24.72 -7.47 -2.93
C TRP A 29 23.53 -7.84 -3.82
N GLY A 30 22.82 -8.95 -3.58
CA GLY A 30 21.70 -9.40 -4.41
C GLY A 30 20.60 -8.34 -4.52
N ILE A 31 20.03 -7.93 -3.39
CA ILE A 31 18.99 -6.88 -3.35
C ILE A 31 19.59 -5.51 -3.71
N SER A 32 20.81 -5.20 -3.24
CA SER A 32 21.43 -3.90 -3.51
C SER A 32 21.64 -3.67 -5.02
N VAL A 33 22.05 -4.70 -5.77
CA VAL A 33 22.21 -4.64 -7.22
C VAL A 33 20.87 -4.42 -7.92
N GLU A 34 19.81 -5.14 -7.51
CA GLU A 34 18.47 -4.94 -8.06
C GLU A 34 18.01 -3.48 -7.90
N TYR A 35 18.03 -2.97 -6.66
CA TYR A 35 17.64 -1.60 -6.35
C TYR A 35 18.53 -0.58 -7.05
N GLY A 36 19.84 -0.81 -7.08
CA GLY A 36 20.81 0.05 -7.73
C GLY A 36 20.58 0.15 -9.24
N LEU A 37 20.32 -0.97 -9.92
CA LEU A 37 20.04 -1.01 -11.36
C LEU A 37 18.72 -0.32 -11.70
N VAL A 38 17.65 -0.63 -10.97
CA VAL A 38 16.33 0.02 -11.13
C VAL A 38 16.47 1.53 -10.94
N THR A 39 17.21 1.94 -9.91
CA THR A 39 17.43 3.35 -9.58
C THR A 39 18.27 4.06 -10.63
N GLY A 40 19.35 3.44 -11.12
CA GLY A 40 20.18 3.98 -12.19
C GLY A 40 19.37 4.18 -13.48
N PHE A 41 18.59 3.16 -13.87
CA PHE A 41 17.69 3.26 -15.03
C PHE A 41 16.66 4.39 -14.85
N ALA A 42 16.03 4.45 -13.68
CA ALA A 42 15.04 5.49 -13.38
C ALA A 42 15.62 6.89 -13.38
N LEU A 43 16.83 7.07 -12.84
CA LEU A 43 17.54 8.34 -12.82
C LEU A 43 17.85 8.81 -14.25
N VAL A 44 18.37 7.92 -15.11
CA VAL A 44 18.66 8.24 -16.51
C VAL A 44 17.38 8.61 -17.26
N GLY A 45 16.32 7.81 -17.12
CA GLY A 45 15.03 8.08 -17.76
C GLY A 45 14.42 9.41 -17.29
N TRP A 46 14.43 9.66 -15.99
CA TRP A 46 13.92 10.89 -15.40
C TRP A 46 14.70 12.12 -15.87
N LEU A 47 16.03 12.10 -15.78
CA LEU A 47 16.90 13.21 -16.22
C LEU A 47 16.74 13.53 -17.70
N THR A 48 16.54 12.50 -18.53
CA THR A 48 16.42 12.65 -19.98
C THR A 48 15.05 13.17 -20.40
N TYR A 49 13.96 12.62 -19.84
CA TYR A 49 12.61 12.81 -20.38
C TYR A 49 11.66 13.62 -19.48
N SER A 50 11.87 13.64 -18.16
CA SER A 50 10.84 14.14 -17.21
C SER A 50 11.36 15.12 -16.16
N TYR A 51 12.65 15.44 -16.17
CA TYR A 51 13.27 16.33 -15.17
C TYR A 51 12.91 17.80 -15.38
N ARG A 52 12.65 18.20 -16.62
CA ARG A 52 12.34 19.60 -16.96
C ARG A 52 10.87 19.96 -16.71
N SER A 53 9.97 18.98 -16.73
CA SER A 53 8.53 19.18 -16.58
C SER A 53 7.89 17.93 -15.97
N ALA A 54 7.09 18.12 -14.92
CA ALA A 54 6.34 17.02 -14.32
C ALA A 54 5.38 16.40 -15.36
N PRO A 55 5.35 15.06 -15.48
CA PRO A 55 4.49 14.37 -16.43
C PRO A 55 3.03 14.40 -15.94
N ARG A 56 2.09 14.17 -16.86
CA ARG A 56 0.67 14.32 -16.55
C ARG A 56 0.17 13.18 -15.66
N MET A 57 -0.56 13.56 -14.63
CA MET A 57 -0.94 12.65 -13.55
C MET A 57 -2.13 11.77 -13.95
N ASP A 58 -3.07 12.30 -14.74
CA ASP A 58 -4.35 11.64 -15.09
C ASP A 58 -4.18 10.29 -15.78
N SER A 59 -3.16 10.17 -16.63
CA SER A 59 -2.91 8.97 -17.44
C SER A 59 -1.90 8.01 -16.83
N LEU A 60 -1.04 8.52 -15.93
CA LEU A 60 0.04 7.79 -15.28
C LEU A 60 -0.40 7.24 -13.93
N LEU A 61 -0.96 8.06 -13.06
CA LEU A 61 -1.26 7.69 -11.68
C LEU A 61 -2.17 6.46 -11.57
N PRO A 62 -3.23 6.28 -12.39
CA PRO A 62 -4.06 5.08 -12.30
C PRO A 62 -3.28 3.81 -12.64
N VAL A 63 -2.44 3.85 -13.67
CA VAL A 63 -1.61 2.70 -14.07
C VAL A 63 -0.58 2.40 -12.99
N TYR A 64 0.06 3.45 -12.48
CA TYR A 64 1.02 3.36 -11.39
C TYR A 64 0.42 2.70 -10.14
N ILE A 65 -0.78 3.12 -9.70
CA ILE A 65 -1.47 2.50 -8.55
C ILE A 65 -1.79 1.02 -8.83
N ILE A 66 -2.26 0.68 -10.03
CA ILE A 66 -2.54 -0.72 -10.39
C ILE A 66 -1.26 -1.57 -10.37
N CYS A 67 -0.11 -1.02 -10.77
CA CYS A 67 1.17 -1.71 -10.61
C CYS A 67 1.46 -2.07 -9.15
N ILE A 68 1.15 -1.19 -8.18
CA ILE A 68 1.31 -1.48 -6.75
C ILE A 68 0.38 -2.62 -6.32
N VAL A 69 -0.89 -2.57 -6.72
CA VAL A 69 -1.89 -3.60 -6.40
C VAL A 69 -1.46 -4.97 -6.94
N LEU A 70 -1.00 -5.02 -8.19
CA LEU A 70 -0.56 -6.25 -8.82
C LEU A 70 0.78 -6.75 -8.25
N LEU A 71 1.68 -5.85 -7.84
CA LEU A 71 2.91 -6.25 -7.14
C LEU A 71 2.58 -6.93 -5.81
N ILE A 72 1.61 -6.42 -5.06
CA ILE A 72 1.14 -7.09 -3.84
C ILE A 72 0.50 -8.43 -4.18
N ALA A 73 -0.34 -8.51 -5.22
CA ALA A 73 -0.92 -9.78 -5.66
C ALA A 73 0.16 -10.82 -6.03
N LEU A 74 1.21 -10.39 -6.73
CA LEU A 74 2.37 -11.23 -7.04
C LEU A 74 3.05 -11.70 -5.76
N ASN A 75 3.27 -10.81 -4.80
CA ASN A 75 3.89 -11.15 -3.53
C ASN A 75 3.00 -12.05 -2.66
N THR A 76 1.68 -11.94 -2.74
CA THR A 76 0.75 -12.91 -2.13
C THR A 76 0.94 -14.31 -2.71
N LEU A 77 1.05 -14.41 -4.04
CA LEU A 77 1.30 -15.69 -4.70
C LEU A 77 2.67 -16.27 -4.33
N ARG A 78 3.72 -15.43 -4.34
CA ARG A 78 5.06 -15.79 -3.88
C ARG A 78 5.05 -16.28 -2.44
N TYR A 79 4.30 -15.62 -1.56
CA TYR A 79 4.14 -16.02 -0.17
C TYR A 79 3.52 -17.42 -0.06
N THR A 80 2.42 -17.68 -0.77
CA THR A 80 1.81 -19.02 -0.77
C THR A 80 2.75 -20.08 -1.36
N SER A 81 3.58 -19.70 -2.33
CA SER A 81 4.58 -20.55 -2.99
C SER A 81 5.89 -20.70 -2.20
N MET A 82 5.93 -20.28 -0.93
CA MET A 82 7.11 -20.39 -0.06
C MET A 82 8.37 -19.71 -0.65
N TYR A 83 8.18 -18.60 -1.38
CA TYR A 83 9.24 -17.94 -2.13
C TYR A 83 10.42 -17.49 -1.26
N ALA A 84 10.18 -17.06 -0.02
CA ALA A 84 11.26 -16.72 0.92
C ALA A 84 12.20 -17.91 1.18
N SER A 85 11.64 -19.11 1.38
CA SER A 85 12.42 -20.34 1.57
C SER A 85 13.17 -20.72 0.29
N PHE A 86 12.53 -20.56 -0.87
CA PHE A 86 13.17 -20.78 -2.17
C PHE A 86 14.38 -19.86 -2.36
N ILE A 87 14.24 -18.56 -2.08
CA ILE A 87 15.36 -17.61 -2.14
C ILE A 87 16.48 -18.00 -1.16
N ALA A 88 16.11 -18.35 0.08
CA ALA A 88 17.08 -18.73 1.11
C ALA A 88 17.96 -19.91 0.68
N ILE A 89 17.39 -20.88 -0.04
CA ILE A 89 18.10 -22.08 -0.48
C ILE A 89 18.94 -21.81 -1.73
N HIS A 90 18.37 -21.15 -2.74
CA HIS A 90 18.97 -21.08 -4.07
C HIS A 90 19.78 -19.81 -4.35
N TYR A 91 19.57 -18.75 -3.56
CA TYR A 91 20.19 -17.44 -3.78
C TYR A 91 20.90 -16.90 -2.53
N SER A 92 21.25 -17.78 -1.58
CA SER A 92 21.94 -17.43 -0.32
C SER A 92 23.23 -16.63 -0.55
N ALA A 93 23.98 -16.91 -1.61
CA ALA A 93 25.20 -16.20 -1.97
C ALA A 93 24.99 -14.70 -2.25
N GLY A 94 23.75 -14.29 -2.54
CA GLY A 94 23.35 -12.89 -2.72
C GLY A 94 23.27 -12.07 -1.44
N PHE A 95 23.25 -12.72 -0.27
CA PHE A 95 23.01 -12.07 1.01
C PHE A 95 24.29 -11.86 1.81
N ALA A 96 24.27 -10.86 2.71
CA ALA A 96 25.38 -10.57 3.59
C ALA A 96 25.63 -11.74 4.57
N ASN A 97 26.87 -11.89 5.02
CA ASN A 97 27.22 -12.91 6.01
C ASN A 97 26.40 -12.71 7.29
N GLY A 98 25.69 -13.75 7.72
CA GLY A 98 24.81 -13.70 8.89
C GLY A 98 23.39 -13.19 8.62
N PHE A 99 23.07 -12.75 7.40
CA PHE A 99 21.71 -12.42 7.02
C PHE A 99 20.90 -13.71 6.78
N VAL A 100 19.89 -13.94 7.61
CA VAL A 100 19.00 -15.10 7.48
C VAL A 100 17.74 -14.68 6.73
N VAL A 101 17.56 -15.20 5.52
CA VAL A 101 16.35 -14.98 4.72
C VAL A 101 15.17 -15.74 5.37
N SER A 102 14.44 -15.06 6.24
CA SER A 102 13.18 -15.51 6.81
C SER A 102 11.99 -14.89 6.06
N HIS A 103 10.78 -15.35 6.35
CA HIS A 103 9.56 -14.70 5.83
C HIS A 103 9.47 -13.23 6.25
N THR A 104 9.79 -12.91 7.51
CA THR A 104 9.85 -11.55 8.03
C THR A 104 10.84 -10.68 7.24
N HIS A 105 12.08 -11.16 7.05
CA HIS A 105 13.09 -10.39 6.31
C HIS A 105 12.73 -10.24 4.82
N TRP A 106 12.21 -11.30 4.19
CA TRP A 106 11.68 -11.24 2.84
C TRP A 106 10.57 -10.19 2.73
N PHE A 107 9.61 -10.21 3.66
CA PHE A 107 8.54 -9.23 3.70
C PHE A 107 9.10 -7.81 3.82
N ILE A 108 9.93 -7.52 4.82
CA ILE A 108 10.43 -6.17 5.07
C ILE A 108 11.22 -5.61 3.89
N TRP A 109 12.16 -6.39 3.35
CA TRP A 109 13.11 -5.88 2.35
C TRP A 109 12.63 -6.00 0.90
N MET A 110 11.82 -7.02 0.59
CA MET A 110 11.40 -7.32 -0.80
C MET A 110 9.91 -7.04 -1.05
N VAL A 111 9.11 -6.78 -0.02
CA VAL A 111 7.67 -6.47 -0.17
C VAL A 111 7.32 -5.11 0.44
N GLY A 112 7.55 -4.94 1.75
CA GLY A 112 7.25 -3.74 2.53
C GLY A 112 7.96 -2.51 1.99
N LEU A 113 9.30 -2.52 1.99
CA LEU A 113 10.13 -1.42 1.50
C LEU A 113 9.75 -0.95 0.08
N PRO A 114 9.70 -1.82 -0.96
CA PRO A 114 9.38 -1.35 -2.31
C PRO A 114 7.94 -0.85 -2.42
N VAL A 115 6.97 -1.47 -1.76
CA VAL A 115 5.58 -0.98 -1.75
C VAL A 115 5.48 0.39 -1.07
N VAL A 116 6.19 0.61 0.05
CA VAL A 116 6.24 1.92 0.72
C VAL A 116 6.87 2.98 -0.19
N ILE A 117 7.99 2.67 -0.86
CA ILE A 117 8.62 3.55 -1.85
C ILE A 117 7.62 3.89 -2.96
N LEU A 118 6.91 2.89 -3.47
CA LEU A 118 5.91 3.09 -4.52
C LEU A 118 4.77 3.98 -4.04
N LEU A 119 4.26 3.80 -2.81
CA LEU A 119 3.17 4.60 -2.25
C LEU A 119 3.58 6.06 -2.02
N PHE A 120 4.78 6.32 -1.48
CA PHE A 120 5.34 7.68 -1.43
C PHE A 120 5.53 8.26 -2.83
N GLY A 121 6.00 7.46 -3.77
CA GLY A 121 6.09 7.83 -5.18
C GLY A 121 4.74 8.24 -5.77
N GLY A 122 3.70 7.47 -5.47
CA GLY A 122 2.32 7.76 -5.83
C GLY A 122 1.81 9.05 -5.19
N TYR A 123 2.13 9.29 -3.91
CA TYR A 123 1.84 10.56 -3.23
C TYR A 123 2.47 11.74 -3.97
N PHE A 124 3.78 11.72 -4.22
CA PHE A 124 4.48 12.80 -4.90
C PHE A 124 4.00 12.98 -6.35
N LEU A 125 3.77 11.88 -7.06
CA LEU A 125 3.20 11.89 -8.40
C LEU A 125 1.82 12.52 -8.39
N SER A 126 0.96 12.15 -7.44
CA SER A 126 -0.40 12.70 -7.26
C SER A 126 -0.45 14.16 -6.79
N LYS A 127 0.70 14.74 -6.40
CA LYS A 127 0.87 16.18 -6.16
C LYS A 127 1.48 16.94 -7.34
N GLY A 128 1.86 16.24 -8.41
CA GLY A 128 2.53 16.84 -9.57
C GLY A 128 3.96 17.31 -9.26
N TYR A 129 4.59 16.77 -8.22
CA TYR A 129 5.98 17.13 -7.90
C TYR A 129 6.95 16.43 -8.85
N ILE A 130 8.05 17.11 -9.19
CA ILE A 130 9.05 16.59 -10.14
C ILE A 130 9.68 15.30 -9.62
N VAL A 131 9.89 15.17 -8.30
CA VAL A 131 10.35 13.93 -7.67
C VAL A 131 9.37 12.76 -7.87
N GLY A 132 8.07 13.04 -8.00
CA GLY A 132 7.07 12.02 -8.35
C GLY A 132 7.29 11.41 -9.73
N ALA A 133 7.86 12.16 -10.67
CA ALA A 133 8.24 11.63 -11.98
C ALA A 133 9.39 10.64 -11.90
N PHE A 134 10.39 10.89 -11.04
CA PHE A 134 11.44 9.92 -10.74
C PHE A 134 10.85 8.63 -10.18
N PHE A 135 9.96 8.73 -9.19
CA PHE A 135 9.32 7.54 -8.63
C PHE A 135 8.41 6.82 -9.62
N ALA A 136 7.78 7.52 -10.57
CA ALA A 136 7.07 6.87 -11.67
C ALA A 136 8.02 6.02 -12.53
N TRP A 137 9.17 6.56 -12.91
CA TRP A 137 10.23 5.81 -13.61
C TRP A 137 10.70 4.61 -12.79
N TRP A 138 11.02 4.83 -11.51
CA TRP A 138 11.47 3.80 -10.59
C TRP A 138 10.43 2.69 -10.46
N GLY A 139 9.17 3.04 -10.23
CA GLY A 139 8.13 2.06 -9.98
C GLY A 139 7.77 1.22 -11.20
N TYR A 140 7.70 1.82 -12.38
CA TYR A 140 7.48 1.07 -13.61
C TYR A 140 8.66 0.16 -13.97
N ALA A 141 9.90 0.61 -13.72
CA ALA A 141 11.08 -0.21 -13.91
C ALA A 141 11.15 -1.36 -12.89
N TYR A 142 10.86 -1.08 -11.61
CA TYR A 142 10.84 -2.06 -10.53
C TYR A 142 9.86 -3.19 -10.84
N VAL A 143 8.60 -2.87 -11.19
CA VAL A 143 7.63 -3.93 -11.48
C VAL A 143 7.96 -4.71 -12.76
N ALA A 144 8.61 -4.09 -13.75
CA ALA A 144 9.09 -4.81 -14.93
C ALA A 144 10.20 -5.80 -14.57
N VAL A 145 11.16 -5.39 -13.72
CA VAL A 145 12.23 -6.25 -13.21
C VAL A 145 11.65 -7.40 -12.39
N GLU A 146 10.75 -7.12 -11.45
CA GLU A 146 10.11 -8.14 -10.62
C GLU A 146 9.29 -9.15 -11.43
N SER A 147 8.69 -8.69 -12.52
CA SER A 147 8.00 -9.58 -13.47
C SER A 147 8.99 -10.53 -14.16
N VAL A 148 10.13 -10.01 -14.61
CA VAL A 148 11.18 -10.82 -15.23
C VAL A 148 11.75 -11.82 -14.22
N ILE A 149 12.02 -11.40 -12.98
CA ILE A 149 12.48 -12.27 -11.90
C ILE A 149 11.46 -13.39 -11.66
N GLN A 150 10.16 -13.08 -11.55
CA GLN A 150 9.13 -14.11 -11.40
C GLN A 150 9.12 -15.09 -12.57
N LEU A 151 9.22 -14.60 -13.82
CA LEU A 151 9.24 -15.48 -15.00
C LEU A 151 10.48 -16.37 -15.02
N ILE A 152 11.65 -15.87 -14.62
CA ILE A 152 12.89 -16.65 -14.50
C ILE A 152 12.73 -17.76 -13.45
N VAL A 153 12.11 -17.44 -12.30
CA VAL A 153 11.87 -18.42 -11.24
C VAL A 153 10.84 -19.47 -11.69
N GLU A 154 9.69 -19.02 -12.20
CA GLU A 154 8.59 -19.90 -12.62
C GLU A 154 8.98 -20.82 -13.78
N LEU A 155 9.73 -20.33 -14.76
CA LEU A 155 10.07 -21.09 -15.96
C LEU A 155 11.43 -21.80 -15.85
N GLY A 156 12.38 -21.21 -15.13
CA GLY A 156 13.74 -21.73 -15.00
C GLY A 156 13.90 -22.77 -13.87
N HIS A 157 13.04 -22.74 -12.86
CA HIS A 157 13.14 -23.61 -11.68
C HIS A 157 11.89 -24.46 -11.46
N TYR A 158 11.32 -24.96 -12.57
CA TYR A 158 10.01 -25.63 -12.56
C TYR A 158 9.88 -26.82 -11.56
N SER A 159 10.98 -27.52 -11.30
CA SER A 159 10.99 -28.66 -10.37
C SER A 159 11.26 -28.28 -8.91
N LEU A 160 11.73 -27.06 -8.65
CA LEU A 160 12.22 -26.61 -7.35
C LEU A 160 11.32 -25.55 -6.70
N TYR A 161 10.53 -24.84 -7.51
CA TYR A 161 9.61 -23.82 -7.04
C TYR A 161 8.20 -24.39 -6.88
N MET A 162 7.50 -24.01 -5.80
CA MET A 162 6.14 -24.50 -5.56
C MET A 162 5.14 -23.68 -6.39
N HIS A 163 4.94 -24.08 -7.64
CA HIS A 163 4.00 -23.43 -8.56
C HIS A 163 2.55 -23.60 -8.08
N HIS A 164 1.95 -22.55 -7.52
CA HIS A 164 0.52 -22.53 -7.25
C HIS A 164 -0.23 -22.08 -8.50
N TYR A 165 -0.58 -23.06 -9.35
CA TYR A 165 -1.43 -22.89 -10.53
C TYR A 165 -0.91 -21.86 -11.56
N PHE A 166 0.40 -21.59 -11.58
CA PHE A 166 1.03 -20.55 -12.42
C PHE A 166 0.38 -19.16 -12.29
N GLY A 167 -0.30 -18.86 -11.18
CA GLY A 167 -0.88 -17.54 -10.95
C GLY A 167 0.19 -16.44 -11.01
N GLY A 168 1.39 -16.73 -10.51
CA GLY A 168 2.54 -15.83 -10.53
C GLY A 168 2.94 -15.41 -11.94
N VAL A 169 2.90 -16.34 -12.91
CA VAL A 169 3.20 -16.07 -14.32
C VAL A 169 2.22 -15.05 -14.91
N TRP A 170 0.92 -15.25 -14.72
CA TRP A 170 -0.09 -14.35 -15.26
C TRP A 170 0.01 -12.94 -14.68
N VAL A 171 0.20 -12.83 -13.36
CA VAL A 171 0.38 -11.53 -12.70
C VAL A 171 1.68 -10.86 -13.16
N ALA A 172 2.78 -11.61 -13.29
CA ALA A 172 4.05 -11.10 -13.80
C ALA A 172 3.94 -10.61 -15.25
N MET A 173 3.27 -11.33 -16.14
CA MET A 173 3.04 -10.88 -17.52
C MET A 173 2.27 -9.56 -17.57
N LEU A 174 1.23 -9.43 -16.74
CA LEU A 174 0.44 -8.20 -16.66
C LEU A 174 1.26 -7.04 -16.08
N LEU A 175 2.03 -7.28 -15.03
CA LEU A 175 2.95 -6.29 -14.44
C LEU A 175 4.01 -5.83 -15.44
N PHE A 176 4.61 -6.75 -16.21
CA PHE A 176 5.58 -6.41 -17.24
C PHE A 176 4.96 -5.52 -18.32
N TYR A 177 3.75 -5.86 -18.77
CA TYR A 177 2.99 -5.06 -19.72
C TYR A 177 2.70 -3.65 -19.18
N LEU A 178 2.22 -3.53 -17.95
CA LEU A 178 1.90 -2.24 -17.33
C LEU A 178 3.14 -1.40 -17.02
N GLY A 179 4.23 -2.03 -16.54
CA GLY A 179 5.51 -1.38 -16.33
C GLY A 179 6.09 -0.83 -17.64
N SER A 180 6.13 -1.67 -18.68
CA SER A 180 6.62 -1.27 -20.01
C SER A 180 5.77 -0.15 -20.62
N THR A 181 4.44 -0.26 -20.57
CA THR A 181 3.56 0.80 -21.07
C THR A 181 3.65 2.09 -20.26
N GLY A 182 3.87 2.00 -18.94
CA GLY A 182 4.15 3.14 -18.07
C GLY A 182 5.42 3.89 -18.47
N ILE A 183 6.52 3.16 -18.72
CA ILE A 183 7.78 3.73 -19.24
C ILE A 183 7.56 4.40 -20.60
N LEU A 184 6.86 3.74 -21.53
CA LEU A 184 6.57 4.33 -22.85
C LEU A 184 5.73 5.61 -22.73
N LYS A 185 4.81 5.68 -21.78
CA LYS A 185 4.02 6.90 -21.49
C LYS A 185 4.84 8.03 -20.88
N LEU A 186 5.95 7.73 -20.20
CA LEU A 186 6.89 8.72 -19.65
C LEU A 186 7.82 9.29 -20.73
N ILE A 187 8.10 8.52 -21.78
CA ILE A 187 8.92 8.97 -22.93
C ILE A 187 8.10 9.84 -23.89
N ARG A 188 6.83 9.49 -24.12
CA ARG A 188 5.99 10.17 -25.12
C ARG A 188 5.54 11.56 -24.63
N PRO A 189 5.57 12.59 -25.50
CA PRO A 189 4.93 13.87 -25.20
C PRO A 189 3.44 13.63 -24.94
N GLN A 190 2.92 14.18 -23.84
CA GLN A 190 1.51 14.05 -23.50
C GLN A 190 0.76 15.32 -23.88
N GLU A 191 -0.19 15.20 -24.81
CA GLU A 191 -1.09 16.30 -25.16
C GLU A 191 -2.05 16.65 -24.01
N GLN A 192 -2.31 17.95 -23.85
CA GLN A 192 -3.13 18.53 -22.79
C GLN A 192 -4.63 18.49 -23.15
N ALA A 193 -5.29 17.36 -22.98
CA ALA A 193 -6.74 17.28 -22.98
C ALA A 193 -7.27 16.93 -21.58
N VAL A 194 -7.62 17.93 -20.76
CA VAL A 194 -8.22 17.75 -19.43
C VAL A 194 -9.65 17.25 -19.60
N HIS A 195 -9.89 15.97 -19.32
CA HIS A 195 -11.24 15.43 -19.23
C HIS A 195 -11.73 15.53 -17.79
N HIS A 196 -12.56 16.53 -17.52
CA HIS A 196 -13.38 16.55 -16.31
C HIS A 196 -14.54 15.58 -16.52
N GLU A 197 -14.45 14.38 -15.93
CA GLU A 197 -15.62 13.51 -15.81
C GLU A 197 -16.71 14.23 -15.00
N SER A 198 -17.93 14.30 -15.55
CA SER A 198 -19.06 14.90 -14.86
C SER A 198 -19.35 14.17 -13.56
N ILE A 199 -19.45 14.90 -12.46
CA ILE A 199 -19.78 14.33 -11.16
C ILE A 199 -21.26 13.92 -11.19
N GLN A 200 -21.53 12.61 -11.12
CA GLN A 200 -22.90 12.11 -11.00
C GLN A 200 -23.13 11.42 -9.66
N PRO A 201 -24.17 11.82 -8.90
CA PRO A 201 -24.52 11.16 -7.64
C PRO A 201 -24.98 9.72 -7.90
N LEU A 202 -24.73 8.83 -6.94
CA LEU A 202 -25.27 7.47 -7.02
C LEU A 202 -26.79 7.50 -6.88
N SER A 203 -27.49 6.83 -7.80
CA SER A 203 -28.93 6.60 -7.66
C SER A 203 -29.23 5.80 -6.38
N ARG A 204 -30.44 5.98 -5.83
CA ARG A 204 -30.87 5.26 -4.61
C ARG A 204 -30.71 3.74 -4.75
N ARG A 205 -31.02 3.18 -5.91
CA ARG A 205 -30.84 1.75 -6.23
C ARG A 205 -29.36 1.36 -6.18
N LYS A 206 -28.47 2.08 -6.89
CA LYS A 206 -27.03 1.80 -6.89
C LYS A 206 -26.44 1.87 -5.48
N LYS A 207 -26.80 2.90 -4.70
CA LYS A 207 -26.35 3.04 -3.31
C LYS A 207 -26.76 1.85 -2.44
N ASN A 208 -27.98 1.37 -2.58
CA ASN A 208 -28.46 0.20 -1.81
C ASN A 208 -27.77 -1.10 -2.25
N LEU A 209 -27.57 -1.32 -3.55
CA LEU A 209 -26.83 -2.49 -4.05
C LEU A 209 -25.39 -2.51 -3.54
N TRP A 210 -24.69 -1.37 -3.60
CA TRP A 210 -23.35 -1.24 -3.03
C TRP A 210 -23.33 -1.49 -1.53
N THR A 211 -24.35 -1.05 -0.80
CA THR A 211 -24.42 -1.29 0.65
C THR A 211 -24.63 -2.76 0.98
N ILE A 212 -25.50 -3.45 0.24
CA ILE A 212 -25.69 -4.90 0.42
C ILE A 212 -24.37 -5.61 0.14
N LEU A 213 -23.72 -5.30 -0.99
CA LEU A 213 -22.42 -5.87 -1.34
C LEU A 213 -21.37 -5.63 -0.26
N ILE A 214 -21.23 -4.38 0.21
CA ILE A 214 -20.26 -4.03 1.26
C ILE A 214 -20.57 -4.77 2.57
N VAL A 215 -21.83 -4.83 3.00
CA VAL A 215 -22.21 -5.57 4.22
C VAL A 215 -21.91 -7.06 4.08
N THR A 216 -22.17 -7.66 2.92
CA THR A 216 -21.80 -9.05 2.65
C THR A 216 -20.29 -9.25 2.71
N CYS A 217 -19.50 -8.35 2.09
CA CYS A 217 -18.05 -8.41 2.17
C CYS A 217 -17.53 -8.24 3.61
N ILE A 218 -18.10 -7.33 4.40
CA ILE A 218 -17.78 -7.15 5.82
C ILE A 218 -18.06 -8.45 6.60
N ALA A 219 -19.19 -9.09 6.36
CA ALA A 219 -19.55 -10.34 7.02
C ALA A 219 -18.59 -11.49 6.65
N ILE A 220 -18.26 -11.64 5.37
CA ILE A 220 -17.31 -12.67 4.90
C ILE A 220 -15.92 -12.41 5.48
N TYR A 221 -15.44 -11.17 5.41
CA TYR A 221 -14.14 -10.78 5.96
C TYR A 221 -14.10 -10.99 7.47
N GLY A 222 -15.12 -10.56 8.20
CA GLY A 222 -15.21 -10.74 9.65
C GLY A 222 -15.25 -12.20 10.07
N MET A 223 -15.99 -13.05 9.35
CA MET A 223 -16.01 -14.48 9.61
C MET A 223 -14.63 -15.10 9.34
N THR A 224 -14.01 -14.77 8.21
CA THR A 224 -12.66 -15.26 7.86
C THR A 224 -11.65 -14.84 8.92
N PHE A 225 -11.69 -13.58 9.34
CA PHE A 225 -10.76 -13.03 10.32
C PHE A 225 -10.98 -13.64 11.72
N TYR A 226 -12.23 -13.88 12.10
CA TYR A 226 -12.56 -14.61 13.33
C TYR A 226 -12.07 -16.05 13.29
N THR A 227 -12.21 -16.76 12.15
CA THR A 227 -11.71 -18.14 12.03
C THR A 227 -10.18 -18.24 12.12
N GLN A 228 -9.45 -17.17 11.78
CA GLN A 228 -7.99 -17.14 11.88
C GLN A 228 -7.50 -16.72 13.26
N THR A 229 -8.15 -15.73 13.89
CA THR A 229 -7.67 -15.14 15.16
C THR A 229 -8.25 -15.84 16.38
N GLY A 230 -9.43 -16.46 16.26
CA GLY A 230 -10.23 -16.93 17.39
C GLY A 230 -10.75 -15.84 18.32
N SER A 231 -10.39 -14.56 18.08
CA SER A 231 -10.56 -13.47 19.03
C SER A 231 -11.49 -12.39 18.53
N LEU A 232 -12.49 -12.04 19.34
CA LEU A 232 -13.41 -10.94 19.05
C LEU A 232 -12.75 -9.56 19.18
N LEU A 233 -11.61 -9.45 19.85
CA LEU A 233 -10.95 -8.16 20.10
C LEU A 233 -10.44 -7.51 18.80
N PRO A 234 -9.49 -8.11 18.06
CA PRO A 234 -9.03 -7.54 16.79
C PRO A 234 -10.15 -7.51 15.74
N VAL A 235 -11.03 -8.52 15.72
CA VAL A 235 -12.19 -8.55 14.83
C VAL A 235 -13.13 -7.37 15.09
N GLY A 236 -13.42 -7.07 16.35
CA GLY A 236 -14.28 -5.95 16.74
C GLY A 236 -13.71 -4.60 16.30
N VAL A 237 -12.40 -4.40 16.43
CA VAL A 237 -11.72 -3.18 15.97
C VAL A 237 -11.85 -3.01 14.46
N ILE A 238 -11.52 -4.04 13.68
CA ILE A 238 -11.55 -3.93 12.20
C ILE A 238 -13.00 -3.85 11.68
N ILE A 239 -13.89 -4.74 12.12
CA ILE A 239 -15.28 -4.75 11.67
C ILE A 239 -16.04 -3.52 12.15
N GLY A 240 -15.79 -3.07 13.38
CA GLY A 240 -16.32 -1.80 13.89
C GLY A 240 -15.90 -0.63 13.00
N SER A 241 -14.64 -0.60 12.57
CA SER A 241 -14.11 0.42 11.66
C SER A 241 -14.74 0.34 10.27
N MET A 242 -14.93 -0.87 9.72
CA MET A 242 -15.61 -1.05 8.42
C MET A 242 -17.08 -0.59 8.49
N MET A 243 -17.78 -0.90 9.58
CA MET A 243 -19.16 -0.47 9.80
C MET A 243 -19.26 1.05 9.98
N GLY A 244 -18.37 1.66 10.76
CA GLY A 244 -18.26 3.11 10.87
C GLY A 244 -17.98 3.76 9.51
N GLY A 245 -17.07 3.19 8.73
CA GLY A 245 -16.75 3.61 7.36
C GLY A 245 -17.98 3.55 6.43
N LEU A 246 -18.76 2.47 6.49
CA LEU A 246 -20.00 2.31 5.73
C LEU A 246 -21.02 3.39 6.08
N VAL A 247 -21.20 3.69 7.39
CA VAL A 247 -22.11 4.73 7.86
C VAL A 247 -21.66 6.11 7.35
N CYS A 248 -20.37 6.44 7.48
CA CYS A 248 -19.81 7.70 7.00
C CYS A 248 -19.96 7.84 5.49
N TRP A 249 -19.59 6.82 4.71
CA TRP A 249 -19.75 6.79 3.25
C TRP A 249 -21.21 7.02 2.84
N ARG A 250 -22.16 6.29 3.44
CA ARG A 250 -23.61 6.45 3.15
C ARG A 250 -24.14 7.84 3.50
N LYS A 251 -23.56 8.53 4.47
CA LYS A 251 -23.98 9.89 4.88
C LYS A 251 -23.25 11.01 4.13
N THR A 252 -22.17 10.69 3.41
CA THR A 252 -21.30 11.69 2.76
C THR A 252 -21.08 11.34 1.29
N THR A 253 -19.96 10.68 0.97
CA THR A 253 -19.42 10.51 -0.38
C THR A 253 -20.22 9.57 -1.28
N SER A 254 -21.24 8.88 -0.75
CA SER A 254 -22.21 8.15 -1.58
C SER A 254 -23.14 9.07 -2.37
N TYR A 255 -23.36 10.31 -1.88
CA TYR A 255 -24.10 11.34 -2.62
C TYR A 255 -23.17 12.11 -3.54
N LEU A 256 -21.98 12.46 -3.03
CA LEU A 256 -21.04 13.30 -3.74
C LEU A 256 -19.62 12.75 -3.59
N PRO A 257 -19.11 12.01 -4.58
CA PRO A 257 -17.81 11.37 -4.49
C PRO A 257 -16.69 12.37 -4.17
N ALA A 258 -15.75 11.96 -3.32
CA ALA A 258 -14.62 12.78 -2.93
C ALA A 258 -13.82 13.26 -4.15
N ASP A 259 -13.22 14.45 -4.05
CA ASP A 259 -12.33 14.95 -5.09
C ASP A 259 -11.00 14.19 -5.08
N PRO A 260 -10.67 13.42 -6.14
CA PRO A 260 -9.50 12.56 -6.14
C PRO A 260 -8.20 13.37 -6.11
N TYR A 261 -8.16 14.57 -6.71
CA TYR A 261 -6.95 15.41 -6.71
C TYR A 261 -6.58 15.91 -5.31
N THR A 262 -7.57 16.02 -4.42
CA THR A 262 -7.34 16.45 -3.05
C THR A 262 -7.15 15.26 -2.09
N VAL A 263 -7.96 14.21 -2.24
CA VAL A 263 -8.00 13.09 -1.29
C VAL A 263 -7.02 11.96 -1.63
N VAL A 264 -6.81 11.60 -2.91
CA VAL A 264 -5.91 10.50 -3.28
C VAL A 264 -4.47 10.72 -2.80
N PRO A 265 -3.87 11.93 -2.87
CA PRO A 265 -2.56 12.15 -2.29
C PRO A 265 -2.51 11.80 -0.79
N LEU A 266 -3.46 12.32 -0.01
CA LEU A 266 -3.51 12.03 1.43
C LEU A 266 -3.74 10.55 1.70
N TYR A 267 -4.56 9.90 0.87
CA TYR A 267 -4.82 8.47 0.96
C TYR A 267 -3.57 7.62 0.66
N LEU A 268 -2.79 7.95 -0.38
CA LEU A 268 -1.55 7.25 -0.70
C LEU A 268 -0.49 7.44 0.41
N LEU A 269 -0.42 8.65 0.99
CA LEU A 269 0.44 8.90 2.15
C LEU A 269 -0.01 8.10 3.37
N LEU A 270 -1.32 8.02 3.63
CA LEU A 270 -1.90 7.17 4.67
C LEU A 270 -1.47 5.72 4.46
N GLN A 271 -1.64 5.18 3.26
CA GLN A 271 -1.24 3.79 2.97
C GLN A 271 0.27 3.57 3.14
N ALA A 272 1.12 4.52 2.72
CA ALA A 272 2.57 4.40 2.91
C ALA A 272 2.94 4.29 4.39
N LEU A 273 2.41 5.19 5.22
CA LEU A 273 2.68 5.21 6.66
C LEU A 273 2.04 4.02 7.38
N PHE A 274 0.87 3.58 6.93
CA PHE A 274 0.22 2.40 7.48
C PHE A 274 0.98 1.12 7.14
N TYR A 275 1.57 1.02 5.94
CA TYR A 275 2.37 -0.16 5.60
C TYR A 275 3.72 -0.20 6.32
N ILE A 276 4.27 0.96 6.70
CA ILE A 276 5.39 1.02 7.66
C ILE A 276 4.95 0.48 9.03
N HIS A 277 3.77 0.87 9.50
CA HIS A 277 3.21 0.37 10.75
C HIS A 277 3.03 -1.16 10.73
N VAL A 278 2.41 -1.71 9.68
CA VAL A 278 2.33 -3.17 9.47
C VAL A 278 3.72 -3.81 9.42
N GLY A 279 4.72 -3.12 8.87
CA GLY A 279 6.12 -3.54 8.94
C GLY A 279 6.65 -3.71 10.36
N GLU A 280 6.38 -2.76 11.25
CA GLU A 280 6.71 -2.88 12.68
C GLU A 280 5.97 -4.07 13.31
N GLU A 281 4.68 -4.25 13.00
CA GLU A 281 3.87 -5.35 13.55
C GLU A 281 4.40 -6.73 13.17
N VAL A 282 4.87 -6.90 11.93
CA VAL A 282 5.52 -8.13 11.49
C VAL A 282 6.84 -8.35 12.21
N LEU A 283 7.65 -7.29 12.39
CA LEU A 283 8.94 -7.37 13.09
C LEU A 283 8.80 -7.67 14.58
N THR A 284 7.71 -7.22 15.20
CA THR A 284 7.48 -7.31 16.65
C THR A 284 6.40 -8.33 17.02
N HIS A 285 5.96 -9.14 16.06
CA HIS A 285 5.00 -10.22 16.22
C HIS A 285 3.69 -9.79 16.91
N PHE A 286 3.02 -8.78 16.34
CA PHE A 286 1.74 -8.26 16.84
C PHE A 286 0.73 -9.35 17.20
N ASN A 287 0.58 -10.33 16.31
CA ASN A 287 -0.31 -11.47 16.49
C ASN A 287 -0.02 -12.26 17.77
N GLN A 288 1.26 -12.43 18.13
CA GLN A 288 1.66 -13.10 19.37
C GLN A 288 1.33 -12.24 20.60
N GLY A 289 1.48 -10.91 20.50
CA GLY A 289 1.01 -9.97 21.52
C GLY A 289 -0.50 -10.04 21.75
N ILE A 290 -1.28 -10.18 20.67
CA ILE A 290 -2.74 -10.40 20.77
C ILE A 290 -3.04 -11.78 21.37
N THR A 291 -2.29 -12.82 21.00
CA THR A 291 -2.44 -14.15 21.61
C THR A 291 -2.17 -14.12 23.11
N SER A 292 -1.18 -13.35 23.60
CA SER A 292 -0.88 -13.28 25.03
C SER A 292 -2.05 -12.71 25.85
N ILE A 293 -2.72 -11.67 25.33
CA ILE A 293 -3.81 -10.98 26.06
C ILE A 293 -5.21 -11.56 25.81
N THR A 294 -5.36 -12.44 24.81
CA THR A 294 -6.66 -13.06 24.48
C THR A 294 -6.71 -14.55 24.79
N GLY A 295 -5.56 -15.20 24.93
CA GLY A 295 -5.44 -16.65 25.03
C GLY A 295 -5.81 -17.40 23.75
N GLN A 296 -6.09 -16.69 22.65
CA GLN A 296 -6.46 -17.27 21.35
C GLN A 296 -5.26 -17.27 20.42
N THR A 297 -4.99 -18.40 19.80
CA THR A 297 -3.86 -18.55 18.89
C THR A 297 -4.11 -17.83 17.57
N TRP A 298 -3.19 -16.94 17.19
CA TRP A 298 -3.16 -16.34 15.87
C TRP A 298 -1.76 -16.51 15.29
N THR A 299 -1.62 -17.36 14.27
CA THR A 299 -0.31 -17.72 13.73
C THR A 299 0.29 -16.59 12.90
N ASP A 300 1.63 -16.49 12.86
CA ASP A 300 2.34 -15.56 11.97
C ASP A 300 1.89 -15.76 10.51
N ARG A 301 1.64 -17.02 10.14
CA ARG A 301 1.22 -17.37 8.78
C ARG A 301 -0.12 -16.73 8.40
N ASP A 302 -1.10 -16.80 9.31
CA ASP A 302 -2.44 -16.26 9.10
C ASP A 302 -2.45 -14.74 9.16
N PHE A 303 -1.68 -14.16 10.10
CA PHE A 303 -1.46 -12.72 10.19
C PHE A 303 -0.87 -12.18 8.88
N ASP A 304 0.23 -12.77 8.41
CA ASP A 304 0.91 -12.33 7.20
C ASP A 304 0.04 -12.46 5.96
N TYR A 305 -0.68 -13.57 5.84
CA TYR A 305 -1.56 -13.77 4.70
C TYR A 305 -2.67 -12.71 4.65
N LEU A 306 -3.40 -12.50 5.74
CA LEU A 306 -4.58 -11.64 5.73
C LEU A 306 -4.22 -10.16 5.91
N ILE A 307 -3.43 -9.82 6.93
CA ILE A 307 -3.15 -8.43 7.31
C ILE A 307 -2.00 -7.85 6.49
N THR A 308 -0.93 -8.62 6.28
CA THR A 308 0.28 -8.12 5.63
C THR A 308 0.17 -8.09 4.09
N LEU A 309 -0.69 -8.93 3.50
CA LEU A 309 -0.78 -9.11 2.04
C LEU A 309 -2.19 -8.85 1.48
N ILE A 310 -3.21 -9.61 1.90
CA ILE A 310 -4.56 -9.51 1.32
C ILE A 310 -5.25 -8.18 1.67
N GLY A 311 -5.15 -7.70 2.89
CA GLY A 311 -5.68 -6.39 3.29
C GLY A 311 -5.15 -5.24 2.42
N PRO A 312 -3.83 -5.04 2.37
CA PRO A 312 -3.17 -4.01 1.56
C PRO A 312 -3.54 -4.05 0.08
N PHE A 313 -3.77 -5.23 -0.50
CA PHE A 313 -4.29 -5.35 -1.86
C PHE A 313 -5.60 -4.57 -2.02
N PHE A 314 -6.57 -4.76 -1.13
CA PHE A 314 -7.87 -4.07 -1.20
C PHE A 314 -7.77 -2.60 -0.80
N TRP A 315 -6.94 -2.27 0.20
CA TRP A 315 -6.77 -0.89 0.65
C TRP A 315 -6.16 -0.03 -0.47
N ILE A 316 -5.09 -0.49 -1.11
CA ILE A 316 -4.44 0.25 -2.20
C ILE A 316 -5.31 0.24 -3.47
N LEU A 317 -6.07 -0.83 -3.75
CA LEU A 317 -7.08 -0.81 -4.81
C LEU A 317 -8.14 0.27 -4.56
N GLY A 318 -8.42 0.59 -3.29
CA GLY A 318 -9.21 1.74 -2.88
C GLY A 318 -8.72 3.06 -3.48
N ALA A 319 -7.40 3.27 -3.60
CA ALA A 319 -6.81 4.48 -4.21
C ALA A 319 -7.15 4.61 -5.70
N TYR A 320 -7.05 3.51 -6.46
CA TYR A 320 -7.44 3.48 -7.87
C TYR A 320 -8.94 3.76 -8.03
N SER A 321 -9.75 3.10 -7.20
CA SER A 321 -11.20 3.28 -7.20
C SER A 321 -11.61 4.70 -6.79
N LEU A 322 -10.90 5.33 -5.85
CA LEU A 322 -11.05 6.74 -5.47
C LEU A 322 -10.73 7.67 -6.63
N TRP A 323 -9.63 7.41 -7.33
CA TRP A 323 -9.25 8.19 -8.52
C TRP A 323 -10.37 8.17 -9.58
N LYS A 324 -11.04 7.03 -9.73
CA LYS A 324 -12.20 6.83 -10.60
C LYS A 324 -13.53 7.24 -9.97
N ARG A 325 -13.52 7.91 -8.81
CA ARG A 325 -14.71 8.37 -8.06
C ARG A 325 -15.74 7.26 -7.81
N GLN A 326 -15.30 6.01 -7.71
CA GLN A 326 -16.18 4.87 -7.55
C GLN A 326 -16.60 4.67 -6.09
N ALA A 327 -17.75 4.00 -5.90
CA ALA A 327 -18.32 3.73 -4.58
C ALA A 327 -17.36 2.94 -3.67
N PHE A 328 -16.69 1.92 -4.22
CA PHE A 328 -15.74 1.08 -3.48
C PHE A 328 -14.60 1.91 -2.88
N GLY A 329 -13.90 2.72 -3.68
CA GLY A 329 -12.82 3.58 -3.17
C GLY A 329 -13.30 4.57 -2.12
N ASN A 330 -14.48 5.18 -2.31
CA ASN A 330 -15.05 6.10 -1.32
C ASN A 330 -15.42 5.38 -0.02
N PHE A 331 -15.91 4.14 -0.07
CA PHE A 331 -16.13 3.34 1.15
C PHE A 331 -14.81 3.01 1.85
N ILE A 332 -13.82 2.52 1.10
CA ILE A 332 -12.51 2.15 1.63
C ILE A 332 -11.81 3.38 2.25
N LEU A 333 -11.93 4.57 1.66
CA LEU A 333 -11.47 5.82 2.27
C LEU A 333 -12.03 6.01 3.68
N TRP A 334 -13.36 5.91 3.83
CA TRP A 334 -14.00 6.10 5.13
C TRP A 334 -13.67 4.99 6.12
N PHE A 335 -13.57 3.74 5.64
CA PHE A 335 -13.07 2.65 6.46
C PHE A 335 -11.67 2.96 7.00
N MET A 336 -10.72 3.38 6.15
CA MET A 336 -9.39 3.74 6.60
C MET A 336 -9.39 4.95 7.52
N ILE A 337 -10.17 6.00 7.25
CA ILE A 337 -10.26 7.16 8.15
C ILE A 337 -10.74 6.74 9.54
N VAL A 338 -11.81 5.95 9.61
CA VAL A 338 -12.37 5.48 10.89
C VAL A 338 -11.40 4.52 11.57
N GLY A 339 -10.83 3.57 10.85
CA GLY A 339 -9.86 2.61 11.37
C GLY A 339 -8.61 3.28 11.91
N MET A 340 -8.05 4.24 11.18
CA MET A 340 -6.88 4.98 11.64
C MET A 340 -7.20 5.84 12.87
N ILE A 341 -8.34 6.53 12.91
CA ILE A 341 -8.65 7.46 14.02
C ILE A 341 -9.14 6.74 15.28
N LEU A 342 -9.85 5.61 15.14
CA LEU A 342 -10.45 4.90 16.28
C LEU A 342 -9.77 3.57 16.61
N GLY A 343 -9.27 2.86 15.60
CA GLY A 343 -8.61 1.56 15.76
C GLY A 343 -7.16 1.67 16.19
N GLU A 344 -6.35 2.50 15.53
CA GLU A 344 -4.92 2.63 15.84
C GLU A 344 -4.60 3.06 17.29
N PRO A 345 -5.40 3.95 17.95
CA PRO A 345 -5.22 4.22 19.37
C PRO A 345 -5.28 2.99 20.28
N THR A 346 -5.82 1.85 19.81
CA THR A 346 -5.81 0.60 20.59
C THR A 346 -4.40 0.09 20.88
N HIS A 347 -3.40 0.37 20.01
CA HIS A 347 -2.00 0.03 20.24
C HIS A 347 -1.36 0.80 21.39
N LEU A 348 -1.89 1.99 21.71
CA LEU A 348 -1.42 2.81 22.83
C LEU A 348 -2.31 2.64 24.07
N LEU A 349 -3.61 2.50 23.90
CA LEU A 349 -4.55 2.57 25.01
C LEU A 349 -5.03 1.18 25.39
N VAL A 350 -5.64 0.45 24.46
CA VAL A 350 -6.36 -0.78 24.80
C VAL A 350 -5.40 -1.94 25.08
N PHE A 351 -4.53 -2.28 24.13
CA PHE A 351 -3.69 -3.48 24.28
C PHE A 351 -2.69 -3.38 25.44
N PRO A 352 -1.95 -2.27 25.62
CA PRO A 352 -1.06 -2.12 26.78
C PRO A 352 -1.81 -2.17 28.12
N ILE A 353 -2.99 -1.52 28.23
CA ILE A 353 -3.77 -1.52 29.48
C ILE A 353 -4.33 -2.91 29.77
N VAL A 354 -4.85 -3.61 28.76
CA VAL A 354 -5.34 -5.00 28.93
C VAL A 354 -4.20 -5.88 29.42
N ARG A 355 -3.01 -5.77 28.82
CA ARG A 355 -1.82 -6.50 29.24
C ARG A 355 -1.42 -6.18 30.68
N MET A 356 -1.35 -4.89 31.02
CA MET A 356 -1.05 -4.41 32.38
C MET A 356 -1.98 -5.02 33.42
N VAL A 357 -3.29 -5.06 33.14
CA VAL A 357 -4.30 -5.61 34.07
C VAL A 357 -4.26 -7.14 34.15
N GLN A 358 -4.09 -7.83 33.02
CA GLN A 358 -4.14 -9.29 32.97
C GLN A 358 -2.83 -9.95 33.44
N GLU A 359 -1.69 -9.40 33.04
CA GLU A 359 -0.37 -9.96 33.34
C GLU A 359 0.24 -9.36 34.62
N GLY A 360 -0.37 -8.30 35.19
CA GLY A 360 0.12 -7.63 36.39
C GLY A 360 1.45 -6.88 36.18
N VAL A 361 1.77 -6.56 34.93
CA VAL A 361 2.98 -5.82 34.52
C VAL A 361 2.73 -4.31 34.52
N GLY A 362 3.77 -3.51 34.31
CA GLY A 362 3.62 -2.06 34.11
C GLY A 362 3.04 -1.71 32.73
N TYR A 363 2.81 -0.41 32.49
CA TYR A 363 2.50 0.05 31.13
C TYR A 363 3.77 -0.08 30.27
N GLU A 364 3.78 -1.04 29.37
CA GLU A 364 4.92 -1.39 28.52
C GLU A 364 4.58 -1.20 27.04
N TYR A 365 5.63 -1.19 26.22
CA TYR A 365 5.50 -1.17 24.78
C TYR A 365 4.67 -2.37 24.29
N PHE A 366 3.74 -2.08 23.37
CA PHE A 366 3.02 -3.09 22.60
C PHE A 366 3.36 -2.92 21.12
N SER A 367 3.40 -4.03 20.37
CA SER A 367 3.70 -4.03 18.94
C SER A 367 2.88 -2.95 18.20
N GLY A 368 3.56 -2.09 17.44
CA GLY A 368 2.92 -1.04 16.66
C GLY A 368 2.60 0.26 17.43
N MET A 369 2.90 0.34 18.73
CA MET A 369 2.48 1.46 19.60
C MET A 369 2.89 2.84 19.08
N TYR A 370 4.09 2.99 18.52
CA TYR A 370 4.57 4.28 18.06
C TYR A 370 4.24 4.56 16.60
N THR A 371 4.39 3.57 15.72
CA THR A 371 4.13 3.80 14.28
C THR A 371 2.65 3.90 13.95
N SER A 372 1.75 3.39 14.80
CA SER A 372 0.29 3.53 14.63
C SER A 372 -0.16 4.99 14.59
N LEU A 373 0.62 5.90 15.20
CA LEU A 373 0.39 7.34 15.15
C LEU A 373 0.67 7.96 13.77
N PHE A 374 1.51 7.34 12.95
CA PHE A 374 1.91 7.88 11.65
C PHE A 374 0.73 7.95 10.66
N PRO A 375 -0.01 6.87 10.38
CA PRO A 375 -1.14 6.92 9.45
C PRO A 375 -2.35 7.71 9.99
N MET A 376 -2.43 7.97 11.29
CA MET A 376 -3.45 8.85 11.88
C MET A 376 -3.38 10.27 11.31
N ILE A 377 -2.18 10.79 11.07
CA ILE A 377 -1.97 12.16 10.56
C ILE A 377 -2.68 12.37 9.21
N PRO A 378 -2.35 11.63 8.13
CA PRO A 378 -3.06 11.78 6.87
C PRO A 378 -4.53 11.34 6.93
N ALA A 379 -4.93 10.47 7.87
CA ALA A 379 -6.34 10.13 8.08
C ALA A 379 -7.16 11.33 8.60
N ILE A 380 -6.64 12.04 9.61
CA ILE A 380 -7.26 13.26 10.16
C ILE A 380 -7.31 14.35 9.08
N LEU A 381 -6.23 14.53 8.32
CA LEU A 381 -6.22 15.48 7.21
C LEU A 381 -7.25 15.12 6.13
N SER A 382 -7.37 13.83 5.79
CA SER A 382 -8.36 13.33 4.83
C SER A 382 -9.80 13.56 5.31
N LEU A 383 -10.06 13.39 6.61
CA LEU A 383 -11.35 13.71 7.23
C LEU A 383 -11.67 15.20 7.08
N ILE A 384 -10.73 16.08 7.46
CA ILE A 384 -10.89 17.54 7.39
C ILE A 384 -11.19 17.97 5.95
N VAL A 385 -10.42 17.47 4.98
CA VAL A 385 -10.63 17.75 3.57
C VAL A 385 -12.00 17.28 3.11
N SER A 386 -12.36 16.03 3.39
CA SER A 386 -13.64 15.45 2.96
C SER A 386 -14.85 16.20 3.53
N VAL A 387 -14.75 16.69 4.77
CA VAL A 387 -15.80 17.52 5.40
C VAL A 387 -15.86 18.90 4.76
N LYS A 388 -14.72 19.56 4.52
CA LYS A 388 -14.65 20.89 3.88
C LYS A 388 -15.21 20.86 2.46
N ASP A 389 -14.86 19.85 1.67
CA ASP A 389 -15.35 19.69 0.30
C ASP A 389 -16.87 19.56 0.27
N ARG A 390 -17.44 18.76 1.19
CA ARG A 390 -18.88 18.62 1.35
C ARG A 390 -19.57 19.94 1.70
N LEU A 391 -18.99 20.74 2.60
CA LEU A 391 -19.57 22.02 3.01
C LEU A 391 -19.61 23.00 1.83
N LYS A 392 -18.48 23.18 1.12
CA LYS A 392 -18.40 24.04 -0.06
C LYS A 392 -19.40 23.63 -1.14
N GLN A 393 -19.53 22.32 -1.38
CA GLN A 393 -20.45 21.82 -2.40
C GLN A 393 -21.92 22.01 -2.01
N LYS A 394 -22.25 21.92 -0.72
CA LYS A 394 -23.60 22.22 -0.23
C LYS A 394 -23.95 23.70 -0.41
N GLU A 395 -23.00 24.61 -0.20
CA GLU A 395 -23.17 26.05 -0.44
C GLU A 395 -23.46 26.31 -1.93
N MET A 396 -22.67 25.73 -2.84
CA MET A 396 -22.88 25.87 -4.29
C MET A 396 -24.27 25.41 -4.71
N MET A 397 -24.73 24.25 -4.24
CA MET A 397 -26.07 23.73 -4.54
C MET A 397 -27.22 24.53 -3.91
N SER A 398 -26.96 25.42 -2.95
CA SER A 398 -27.99 26.28 -2.35
C SER A 398 -28.15 27.62 -3.06
N HIS A 399 -27.25 27.93 -3.99
CA HIS A 399 -27.24 29.17 -4.78
C HIS A 399 -27.69 28.95 -6.24
N ASP A 400 -27.87 27.69 -6.66
CA ASP A 400 -28.53 27.26 -7.90
C ASP A 400 -30.00 26.92 -7.61
#